data_AF-A0A917W0F1-F1
#
_entry.id   AF-A0A917W0F1-F1
#
_cell.length_a   1.000
_cell.length_b   1.000
_cell.length_c   1.000
_cell.angle_alpha   90.00
_cell.angle_beta   90.00
_cell.angle_gamma   90.00
#
_symmetry.space_group_name_H-M   'P 1'
#
loop_
_entity.id
_entity.type
_entity.pdbx_description
1 polymer ?
#
loop_
_entity_poly.entity_id
_entity_poly.type
_entity_poly.pdbx_seq_one_letter_code
_entity_poly.pdbx_strand_id
1 'polypeptide(L)'
;MIDDQGRFEEHWTGTYAGETSALGAWKTSHSDVAAFVRLSEKWSTEMIDRHWNEIGQRPAHDDSLDQIDLLYDEIGIMPHDYDWMLRSAAIKDLVTAFEVYLDSVGSEMLTRHRYRWKLQRYQESVSWGTMSGFYRDCLGGTVGTDEVLKIRALRNILTHQRGELRTDEQREKFGSKDYSTPYDLAHLDAKRIARAADELAAVVQTTDKAVLPYIVGSDRLSGLDQCKCLVPDRP
;
A
#
# COMPACT_ATOMS: atom_id res chain seq x y z
N MET A 1 13.72 1.57 -1.26
CA MET A 1 14.74 0.98 -2.13
C MET A 1 14.94 -0.46 -1.73
N ILE A 2 15.01 -1.37 -2.70
CA ILE A 2 15.35 -2.77 -2.43
C ILE A 2 16.88 -2.91 -2.51
N ASP A 3 17.50 -3.58 -1.55
CA ASP A 3 18.88 -4.02 -1.71
C ASP A 3 19.01 -5.07 -2.83
N ASP A 4 20.24 -5.42 -3.20
CA ASP A 4 20.55 -6.44 -4.21
C ASP A 4 19.98 -7.84 -3.86
N GLN A 5 19.45 -8.00 -2.65
CA GLN A 5 18.93 -9.26 -2.11
C GLN A 5 17.40 -9.28 -2.02
N GLY A 6 16.71 -8.28 -2.57
CA GLY A 6 15.25 -8.26 -2.54
C GLY A 6 14.68 -7.71 -1.23
N ARG A 7 15.50 -7.19 -0.32
CA ARG A 7 15.05 -6.70 0.99
C ARG A 7 14.69 -5.23 0.95
N PHE A 8 13.61 -4.88 1.65
CA PHE A 8 13.25 -3.49 1.92
C PHE A 8 14.32 -2.81 2.77
N GLU A 9 15.07 -1.88 2.18
CA GLU A 9 15.92 -0.96 2.92
C GLU A 9 15.26 0.42 3.01
N GLU A 10 15.11 0.89 4.26
CA GLU A 10 14.68 2.25 4.54
C GLU A 10 15.86 3.22 4.48
N HIS A 11 15.74 4.23 3.64
CA HIS A 11 16.63 5.39 3.63
C HIS A 11 15.83 6.66 3.94
N TRP A 12 15.35 6.74 5.18
CA TRP A 12 14.83 7.98 5.76
C TRP A 12 15.88 8.55 6.72
N THR A 13 16.89 9.22 6.18
CA THR A 13 17.93 9.86 6.98
C THR A 13 17.47 11.26 7.41
N GLY A 14 16.83 11.33 8.59
CA GLY A 14 16.62 12.58 9.33
C GLY A 14 15.16 12.93 9.63
N THR A 15 14.91 13.32 10.89
CA THR A 15 13.82 14.24 11.24
C THR A 15 14.26 15.63 10.80
N TYR A 16 13.81 16.07 9.62
CA TYR A 16 14.05 17.45 9.21
C TYR A 16 13.17 18.37 10.05
N ALA A 17 13.74 19.47 10.57
CA ALA A 17 12.92 20.59 11.03
C ALA A 17 12.14 21.11 9.81
N GLY A 18 10.83 20.85 9.76
CA GLY A 18 9.98 21.21 8.62
C GLY A 18 9.36 20.01 7.90
N GLU A 19 8.78 19.06 8.63
CA GLU A 19 7.92 18.02 8.07
C GLU A 19 6.51 18.15 8.66
N THR A 20 5.48 17.70 7.94
CA THR A 20 4.11 17.67 8.46
C THR A 20 3.93 16.52 9.46
N SER A 21 2.94 16.60 10.36
CA SER A 21 2.66 15.46 11.24
C SER A 21 2.17 14.25 10.46
N ALA A 22 1.44 14.47 9.38
CA ALA A 22 1.04 13.43 8.43
C ALA A 22 2.25 12.66 7.86
N LEU A 23 3.35 13.33 7.47
CA LEU A 23 4.54 12.64 6.98
C LEU A 23 5.17 11.74 8.04
N GLY A 24 5.21 12.18 9.30
CA GLY A 24 5.67 11.35 10.42
C GLY A 24 4.84 10.07 10.60
N ALA A 25 3.51 10.20 10.50
CA ALA A 25 2.60 9.05 10.55
C ALA A 25 2.79 8.11 9.35
N TRP A 26 2.94 8.65 8.13
CA TRP A 26 3.25 7.85 6.94
C TRP A 26 4.52 7.04 7.09
N LYS A 27 5.64 7.66 7.54
CA LYS A 27 6.92 6.97 7.73
C LYS A 27 6.77 5.80 8.71
N THR A 28 6.01 5.99 9.80
CA THR A 28 5.72 4.93 10.78
C THR A 28 4.98 3.77 10.12
N SER A 29 3.85 4.04 9.45
CA SER A 29 3.07 2.99 8.77
C SER A 29 3.87 2.28 7.67
N HIS A 30 4.69 3.02 6.92
CA HIS A 30 5.55 2.46 5.88
C HIS A 30 6.60 1.51 6.47
N SER A 31 7.29 1.93 7.54
CA SER A 31 8.23 1.08 8.29
C SER A 31 7.55 -0.16 8.84
N ASP A 32 6.35 -0.02 9.44
CA ASP A 32 5.61 -1.13 10.03
C ASP A 32 5.22 -2.18 8.98
N VAL A 33 4.74 -1.76 7.80
CA VAL A 33 4.42 -2.68 6.71
C VAL A 33 5.67 -3.39 6.19
N ALA A 34 6.79 -2.66 6.02
CA ALA A 34 8.05 -3.27 5.60
C ALA A 34 8.57 -4.29 6.63
N ALA A 35 8.46 -3.98 7.92
CA ALA A 35 8.81 -4.89 9.00
C ALA A 35 7.89 -6.12 9.04
N PHE A 36 6.57 -5.92 8.85
CA PHE A 36 5.59 -7.01 8.78
C PHE A 36 5.91 -8.00 7.67
N VAL A 37 6.20 -7.53 6.45
CA VAL A 37 6.58 -8.40 5.33
C VAL A 37 7.87 -9.16 5.64
N ARG A 38 8.92 -8.43 6.01
CA ARG A 38 10.25 -9.03 6.27
C ARG A 38 10.21 -10.09 7.38
N LEU A 39 9.53 -9.80 8.49
CA LEU A 39 9.42 -10.74 9.61
C LEU A 39 8.57 -11.96 9.23
N SER A 40 7.47 -11.75 8.51
CA SER A 40 6.59 -12.83 8.07
C SER A 40 7.27 -13.75 7.07
N GLU A 41 7.99 -13.21 6.07
CA GLU A 41 8.77 -14.02 5.11
C GLU A 41 9.88 -14.81 5.81
N LYS A 42 10.55 -14.23 6.80
CA LYS A 42 11.57 -14.93 7.58
C LYS A 42 10.95 -16.10 8.36
N TRP A 43 9.87 -15.83 9.09
CA TRP A 43 9.22 -16.86 9.92
C TRP A 43 8.57 -17.95 9.08
N SER A 44 7.94 -17.61 7.96
CA SER A 44 7.35 -18.61 7.06
C SER A 44 8.42 -19.50 6.45
N THR A 45 9.53 -18.93 6.00
CA THR A 45 10.68 -19.69 5.47
C THR A 45 11.22 -20.67 6.52
N GLU A 46 11.53 -20.19 7.73
CA GLU A 46 12.04 -21.04 8.82
C GLU A 46 11.07 -22.16 9.20
N MET A 47 9.77 -21.89 9.16
CA MET A 47 8.73 -22.88 9.44
C MET A 47 8.64 -23.91 8.31
N ILE A 48 8.56 -23.48 7.06
CA ILE A 48 8.45 -24.36 5.88
C ILE A 48 9.69 -25.26 5.78
N ASP A 49 10.89 -24.71 5.93
CA ASP A 49 12.13 -25.48 5.91
C ASP A 49 12.16 -26.55 7.01
N ARG A 50 11.63 -26.23 8.20
CA ARG A 50 11.54 -27.20 9.30
C ARG A 50 10.62 -28.37 8.92
N HIS A 51 9.38 -28.09 8.50
CA HIS A 51 8.42 -29.13 8.10
C HIS A 51 8.95 -29.94 6.92
N TRP A 52 9.53 -29.28 5.92
CA TRP A 52 10.11 -29.94 4.76
C TRP A 52 11.19 -30.96 5.16
N ASN A 53 12.11 -30.55 6.03
CA ASN A 53 13.17 -31.42 6.53
C ASN A 53 12.64 -32.55 7.41
N GLU A 54 11.66 -32.28 8.27
CA GLU A 54 11.02 -33.31 9.11
C GLU A 54 10.29 -34.37 8.27
N ILE A 55 9.61 -33.96 7.20
CA ILE A 55 8.95 -34.89 6.26
C ILE A 55 10.00 -35.71 5.51
N GLY A 56 11.07 -35.08 5.02
CA GLY A 56 12.14 -35.76 4.28
C GLY A 56 12.93 -36.80 5.08
N GLN A 57 12.86 -36.75 6.41
CA GLN A 57 13.47 -37.75 7.30
C GLN A 57 12.54 -38.94 7.60
N ARG A 58 11.28 -38.91 7.16
CA ARG A 58 10.34 -40.01 7.40
C ARG A 58 10.68 -41.22 6.51
N PRO A 59 10.51 -42.45 7.01
CA PRO A 59 10.66 -43.63 6.18
C PRO A 59 9.71 -43.58 4.98
N ALA A 60 10.25 -43.78 3.78
CA ALA A 60 9.42 -43.91 2.58
C ALA A 60 8.61 -45.22 2.64
N HIS A 61 7.31 -45.13 2.41
CA HIS A 61 6.44 -46.28 2.20
C HIS A 61 5.95 -46.25 0.75
N ASP A 62 5.82 -47.42 0.10
CA ASP A 62 5.45 -47.50 -1.33
C ASP A 62 4.09 -46.82 -1.66
N ASP A 63 3.24 -46.58 -0.66
CA ASP A 63 1.94 -45.91 -0.77
C ASP A 63 1.90 -44.51 -0.09
N SER A 64 3.05 -43.91 0.29
CA SER A 64 3.03 -42.58 0.91
C SER A 64 2.75 -41.47 -0.10
N LEU A 65 1.99 -40.46 0.33
CA LEU A 65 1.82 -39.20 -0.40
C LEU A 65 3.17 -38.57 -0.74
N ASP A 66 3.21 -37.79 -1.82
CA ASP A 66 4.39 -37.00 -2.17
C ASP A 66 4.73 -36.00 -1.05
N GLN A 67 6.01 -35.66 -0.90
CA GLN A 67 6.47 -34.74 0.14
C GLN A 67 5.75 -33.38 0.10
N ILE A 68 5.35 -32.93 -1.09
CA ILE A 68 4.59 -31.69 -1.28
C ILE A 68 3.17 -31.82 -0.71
N ASP A 69 2.49 -32.94 -0.94
CA ASP A 69 1.16 -33.21 -0.41
C ASP A 69 1.20 -33.33 1.11
N LEU A 70 2.21 -34.02 1.66
CA LEU A 70 2.43 -34.11 3.11
C LEU A 70 2.69 -32.73 3.72
N LEU A 71 3.46 -31.88 3.04
CA LEU A 71 3.69 -30.51 3.50
C LEU A 71 2.37 -29.75 3.56
N TYR A 72 1.57 -29.81 2.48
CA TYR A 72 0.28 -29.14 2.41
C TYR A 72 -0.70 -29.64 3.49
N ASP A 73 -0.76 -30.94 3.73
CA ASP A 73 -1.59 -31.54 4.78
C ASP A 73 -1.19 -31.06 6.18
N GLU A 74 0.09 -30.80 6.43
CA GLU A 74 0.58 -30.33 7.73
C GLU A 74 0.37 -28.84 7.97
N ILE A 75 0.67 -28.01 6.97
CA ILE A 75 0.66 -26.54 7.15
C ILE A 75 -0.65 -25.90 6.67
N GLY A 76 -1.45 -26.61 5.88
CA GLY A 76 -2.76 -26.19 5.38
C GLY A 76 -2.75 -25.08 4.31
N ILE A 77 -1.58 -24.68 3.82
CA ILE A 77 -1.40 -23.64 2.78
C ILE A 77 -0.12 -23.88 1.98
N MET A 78 -0.15 -23.67 0.67
CA MET A 78 1.08 -23.75 -0.12
C MET A 78 2.00 -22.55 0.15
N PRO A 79 3.34 -22.72 0.19
CA PRO A 79 4.29 -21.62 0.41
C PRO A 79 4.05 -20.39 -0.49
N HIS A 80 3.87 -20.62 -1.79
CA HIS A 80 3.64 -19.54 -2.76
C HIS A 80 2.30 -18.81 -2.54
N ASP A 81 1.28 -19.50 -2.01
CA ASP A 81 -0.01 -18.90 -1.68
C ASP A 81 0.07 -18.05 -0.41
N TYR A 82 0.85 -18.51 0.58
CA TYR A 82 1.15 -17.71 1.76
C TYR A 82 1.86 -16.41 1.39
N ASP A 83 2.93 -16.50 0.58
CA ASP A 83 3.69 -15.33 0.12
C ASP A 83 2.81 -14.35 -0.65
N TRP A 84 1.97 -14.85 -1.54
CA TRP A 84 1.02 -14.02 -2.28
C TRP A 84 0.02 -13.33 -1.34
N MET A 85 -0.53 -14.05 -0.37
CA MET A 85 -1.46 -13.49 0.63
C MET A 85 -0.80 -12.40 1.48
N LEU A 86 0.43 -12.63 1.91
CA LEU A 86 1.23 -11.69 2.68
C LEU A 86 1.46 -10.39 1.88
N ARG A 87 1.93 -10.51 0.64
CA ARG A 87 2.22 -9.37 -0.22
C ARG A 87 0.97 -8.61 -0.65
N SER A 88 -0.15 -9.33 -0.83
CA SER A 88 -1.47 -8.75 -1.07
C SER A 88 -1.91 -7.88 0.11
N ALA A 89 -1.72 -8.35 1.34
CA ALA A 89 -2.00 -7.55 2.54
C ALA A 89 -1.12 -6.29 2.58
N ALA A 90 0.19 -6.43 2.32
CA ALA A 90 1.13 -5.31 2.33
C ALA A 90 0.76 -4.20 1.34
N ILE A 91 0.39 -4.51 0.09
CA ILE A 91 -0.07 -3.49 -0.87
C ILE A 91 -1.31 -2.76 -0.35
N LYS A 92 -2.28 -3.50 0.21
CA LYS A 92 -3.51 -2.88 0.70
C LYS A 92 -3.21 -1.89 1.81
N ASP A 93 -2.36 -2.29 2.75
CA ASP A 93 -1.99 -1.46 3.90
C ASP A 93 -1.18 -0.23 3.47
N LEU A 94 -0.25 -0.39 2.52
CA LEU A 94 0.49 0.74 1.92
C LEU A 94 -0.44 1.75 1.23
N VAL A 95 -1.38 1.27 0.42
CA VAL A 95 -2.36 2.14 -0.26
C VAL A 95 -3.25 2.86 0.75
N THR A 96 -3.70 2.16 1.79
CA THR A 96 -4.50 2.77 2.84
C THR A 96 -3.71 3.81 3.63
N ALA A 97 -2.46 3.52 4.01
CA ALA A 97 -1.57 4.49 4.66
C ALA A 97 -1.35 5.74 3.79
N PHE A 98 -1.27 5.57 2.47
CA PHE A 98 -1.06 6.66 1.51
C PHE A 98 -2.30 7.56 1.42
N GLU A 99 -3.48 6.96 1.33
CA GLU A 99 -4.75 7.71 1.32
C GLU A 99 -4.96 8.46 2.64
N VAL A 100 -4.64 7.83 3.78
CA VAL A 100 -4.70 8.47 5.10
C VAL A 100 -3.72 9.62 5.21
N TYR A 101 -2.49 9.47 4.68
CA TYR A 101 -1.52 10.55 4.61
C TYR A 101 -2.08 11.76 3.85
N LEU A 102 -2.62 11.55 2.65
CA LEU A 102 -3.16 12.62 1.82
C LEU A 102 -4.37 13.32 2.48
N ASP A 103 -5.23 12.56 3.16
CA ASP A 103 -6.38 13.14 3.88
C ASP A 103 -5.92 13.98 5.09
N SER A 104 -4.95 13.44 5.84
CA SER A 104 -4.40 14.08 7.03
C SER A 104 -3.65 15.36 6.70
N VAL A 105 -2.73 15.31 5.73
CA VAL A 105 -1.92 16.48 5.37
C VAL A 105 -2.78 17.58 4.73
N GLY A 106 -3.81 17.19 3.97
CA GLY A 106 -4.79 18.13 3.44
C GLY A 106 -5.63 18.76 4.55
N SER A 107 -6.03 17.98 5.56
CA SER A 107 -6.78 18.48 6.73
C SER A 107 -5.95 19.46 7.58
N GLU A 108 -4.67 19.16 7.83
CA GLU A 108 -3.75 20.06 8.51
C GLU A 108 -3.67 21.41 7.80
N MET A 109 -3.49 21.36 6.47
CA MET A 109 -3.43 22.55 5.63
C MET A 109 -4.74 23.32 5.66
N LEU A 110 -5.89 22.68 5.45
CA LEU A 110 -7.20 23.35 5.45
C LEU A 110 -7.52 24.02 6.79
N THR A 111 -7.19 23.35 7.91
CA THR A 111 -7.39 23.88 9.26
C THR A 111 -6.65 25.20 9.43
N ARG A 112 -5.40 25.28 8.95
CA ARG A 112 -4.60 26.51 8.98
C ARG A 112 -5.24 27.67 8.23
N HIS A 113 -6.05 27.38 7.21
CA HIS A 113 -6.78 28.35 6.38
C HIS A 113 -8.25 28.51 6.77
N ARG A 114 -8.71 27.92 7.89
CA ARG A 114 -10.11 27.95 8.36
C ARG A 114 -11.09 27.35 7.35
N TYR A 115 -10.70 26.25 6.72
CA TYR A 115 -11.58 25.39 5.94
C TYR A 115 -11.50 23.98 6.51
N ARG A 116 -12.48 23.17 6.10
CA ARG A 116 -12.46 21.72 6.31
C ARG A 116 -13.05 21.03 5.10
N TRP A 117 -12.78 19.74 5.00
CA TRP A 117 -13.38 18.89 3.99
C TRP A 117 -14.90 18.87 4.09
N LYS A 118 -15.55 18.94 2.93
CA LYS A 118 -16.99 18.69 2.80
C LYS A 118 -17.22 17.19 2.68
N LEU A 119 -17.42 16.53 3.83
CA LEU A 119 -17.77 15.12 3.89
C LEU A 119 -19.25 14.92 3.52
N GLN A 120 -19.56 13.86 2.78
CA GLN A 120 -20.96 13.46 2.60
C GLN A 120 -21.50 12.84 3.90
N ARG A 121 -22.83 12.75 4.01
CA ARG A 121 -23.49 12.12 5.16
C ARG A 121 -22.97 10.68 5.31
N TYR A 122 -22.50 10.34 6.51
CA TYR A 122 -21.92 9.04 6.87
C TYR A 122 -20.52 8.72 6.32
N GLN A 123 -19.82 9.70 5.73
CA GLN A 123 -18.41 9.52 5.38
C GLN A 123 -17.51 9.98 6.52
N GLU A 124 -16.53 9.15 6.87
CA GLU A 124 -15.48 9.47 7.85
C GLU A 124 -14.21 10.02 7.18
N SER A 125 -14.07 9.83 5.86
CA SER A 125 -12.93 10.29 5.08
C SER A 125 -13.35 10.86 3.73
N VAL A 126 -12.46 11.66 3.12
CA VAL A 126 -12.69 12.22 1.80
C VAL A 126 -12.53 11.16 0.71
N SER A 127 -13.39 11.20 -0.31
CA SER A 127 -13.26 10.32 -1.46
C SER A 127 -11.99 10.63 -2.25
N TRP A 128 -11.34 9.60 -2.81
CA TRP A 128 -10.14 9.79 -3.64
C TRP A 128 -10.30 10.83 -4.75
N GLY A 129 -11.44 10.82 -5.46
CA GLY A 129 -11.67 11.78 -6.55
C GLY A 129 -11.68 13.23 -6.06
N THR A 130 -12.26 13.45 -4.88
CA THR A 130 -12.25 14.76 -4.22
C THR A 130 -10.84 15.15 -3.76
N MET A 131 -10.13 14.23 -3.11
CA MET A 131 -8.78 14.46 -2.58
C MET A 131 -7.77 14.73 -3.71
N SER A 132 -7.69 13.84 -4.70
CA SER A 132 -6.81 14.01 -5.86
C SER A 132 -7.13 15.26 -6.68
N GLY A 133 -8.42 15.62 -6.82
CA GLY A 133 -8.84 16.85 -7.46
C GLY A 133 -8.35 18.09 -6.69
N PHE A 134 -8.47 18.09 -5.37
CA PHE A 134 -7.96 19.17 -4.53
C PHE A 134 -6.46 19.40 -4.70
N TYR A 135 -5.63 18.35 -4.60
CA TYR A 135 -4.18 18.50 -4.79
C TYR A 135 -3.82 19.04 -6.17
N ARG A 136 -4.50 18.58 -7.22
CA ARG A 136 -4.30 19.07 -8.58
C ARG A 136 -4.71 20.53 -8.72
N ASP A 137 -5.91 20.87 -8.28
CA ASP A 137 -6.54 22.15 -8.59
C ASP A 137 -6.03 23.28 -7.67
N CYS A 138 -5.64 22.96 -6.42
CA CYS A 138 -5.18 23.94 -5.44
C CYS A 138 -3.65 24.03 -5.30
N LEU A 139 -2.91 22.94 -5.54
CA LEU A 139 -1.45 22.91 -5.37
C LEU A 139 -0.71 22.71 -6.70
N GLY A 140 -1.43 22.51 -7.81
CA GLY A 140 -0.84 22.26 -9.13
C GLY A 140 -0.11 20.91 -9.23
N GLY A 141 -0.17 20.07 -8.20
CA GLY A 141 0.51 18.78 -8.12
C GLY A 141 -0.41 17.60 -8.39
N THR A 142 0.10 16.56 -9.03
CA THR A 142 -0.67 15.32 -9.29
C THR A 142 -0.27 14.23 -8.31
N VAL A 143 -1.16 13.91 -7.36
CA VAL A 143 -0.98 12.77 -6.44
C VAL A 143 -1.44 11.43 -7.05
N GLY A 144 -2.16 11.48 -8.16
CA GLY A 144 -2.63 10.31 -8.91
C GLY A 144 -1.84 10.09 -10.18
N THR A 145 -0.55 9.77 -10.06
CA THR A 145 0.26 9.33 -11.21
C THR A 145 -0.29 8.03 -11.79
N ASP A 146 0.07 7.70 -13.03
CA ASP A 146 -0.38 6.46 -13.67
C ASP A 146 -0.03 5.22 -12.83
N GLU A 147 1.15 5.21 -12.20
CA GLU A 147 1.57 4.13 -11.30
C GLU A 147 0.74 4.09 -10.01
N VAL A 148 0.47 5.24 -9.37
CA VAL A 148 -0.43 5.28 -8.20
C VAL A 148 -1.82 4.77 -8.57
N LEU A 149 -2.36 5.14 -9.73
CA LEU A 149 -3.66 4.67 -10.19
C LEU A 149 -3.67 3.14 -10.41
N LYS A 150 -2.60 2.57 -10.98
CA LYS A 150 -2.43 1.12 -11.12
C LYS A 150 -2.37 0.42 -9.76
N ILE A 151 -1.59 0.95 -8.81
CA ILE A 151 -1.44 0.38 -7.45
C ILE A 151 -2.79 0.43 -6.70
N ARG A 152 -3.54 1.51 -6.84
CA ARG A 152 -4.89 1.63 -6.23
C ARG A 152 -5.91 0.71 -6.87
N ALA A 153 -5.88 0.57 -8.19
CA ALA A 153 -6.71 -0.40 -8.91
C ALA A 153 -6.41 -1.82 -8.43
N LEU A 154 -5.13 -2.15 -8.23
CA LEU A 154 -4.69 -3.42 -7.65
C LEU A 154 -5.26 -3.61 -6.24
N ARG A 155 -5.16 -2.63 -5.34
CA ARG A 155 -5.79 -2.71 -4.00
C ARG A 155 -7.29 -3.00 -4.08
N ASN A 156 -8.02 -2.42 -5.04
CA ASN A 156 -9.45 -2.69 -5.22
C ASN A 156 -9.71 -4.13 -5.67
N ILE A 157 -8.96 -4.62 -6.66
CA ILE A 157 -8.99 -6.01 -7.11
C ILE A 157 -8.73 -6.94 -5.92
N LEU A 158 -7.65 -6.72 -5.18
CA LEU A 158 -7.27 -7.53 -4.01
C LEU A 158 -8.27 -7.44 -2.85
N THR A 159 -9.09 -6.38 -2.78
CA THR A 159 -10.14 -6.25 -1.76
C THR A 159 -11.36 -7.09 -2.09
N HIS A 160 -11.77 -7.11 -3.36
CA HIS A 160 -13.01 -7.78 -3.78
C HIS A 160 -12.80 -9.22 -4.22
N GLN A 161 -11.65 -9.54 -4.80
CA GLN A 161 -11.38 -10.82 -5.45
C GLN A 161 -10.32 -11.64 -4.72
N ARG A 162 -10.00 -11.33 -3.45
CA ARG A 162 -8.98 -12.05 -2.69
C ARG A 162 -9.22 -13.56 -2.64
N GLY A 163 -10.49 -13.98 -2.53
CA GLY A 163 -10.86 -15.39 -2.50
C GLY A 163 -10.79 -16.06 -3.89
N GLU A 164 -10.90 -15.26 -4.95
CA GLU A 164 -10.89 -15.71 -6.35
C GLU A 164 -9.51 -15.66 -7.00
N LEU A 165 -8.47 -15.23 -6.27
CA LEU A 165 -7.08 -15.09 -6.73
C LEU A 165 -6.10 -15.92 -5.89
N ARG A 166 -6.62 -16.91 -5.16
CA ARG A 166 -5.82 -17.70 -4.22
C ARG A 166 -4.94 -18.70 -4.92
N THR A 167 -5.39 -19.31 -6.02
CA THR A 167 -4.61 -20.31 -6.77
C THR A 167 -3.98 -19.71 -8.04
N ASP A 168 -2.94 -20.36 -8.57
CA ASP A 168 -2.32 -19.91 -9.82
C ASP A 168 -3.30 -19.95 -11.00
N GLU A 169 -4.14 -20.99 -11.10
CA GLU A 169 -5.21 -21.10 -12.11
C GLU A 169 -6.20 -19.93 -12.04
N GLN A 170 -6.49 -19.48 -10.83
CA GLN A 170 -7.37 -18.36 -10.54
C GLN A 170 -6.74 -17.02 -10.96
N ARG A 171 -5.45 -16.83 -10.66
CA ARG A 171 -4.66 -15.67 -11.09
C ARG A 171 -4.52 -15.65 -12.62
N GLU A 172 -4.31 -16.81 -13.22
CA GLU A 172 -4.20 -16.97 -14.67
C GLU A 172 -5.50 -16.59 -15.38
N LYS A 173 -6.62 -17.14 -14.91
CA LYS A 173 -7.96 -16.85 -15.44
C LYS A 173 -8.35 -15.39 -15.25
N PHE A 174 -7.86 -14.74 -14.20
CA PHE A 174 -8.08 -13.31 -13.99
C PHE A 174 -7.32 -12.47 -15.02
N GLY A 175 -6.06 -12.80 -15.30
CA GLY A 175 -5.26 -12.09 -16.29
C GLY A 175 -5.58 -12.45 -17.75
N SER A 176 -6.30 -13.56 -18.01
CA SER A 176 -6.72 -13.99 -19.35
C SER A 176 -8.13 -13.49 -19.74
N LYS A 177 -8.96 -13.10 -18.77
CA LYS A 177 -10.25 -12.47 -19.06
C LYS A 177 -10.01 -11.02 -19.45
N ASP A 178 -10.78 -10.61 -20.46
CA ASP A 178 -10.88 -9.31 -21.16
C ASP A 178 -11.03 -8.04 -20.28
N TYR A 179 -10.57 -8.06 -19.04
CA TYR A 179 -10.28 -6.86 -18.29
C TYR A 179 -9.01 -6.27 -18.88
N SER A 180 -9.07 -5.00 -19.28
CA SER A 180 -7.91 -4.18 -19.67
C SER A 180 -6.86 -4.02 -18.54
N THR A 181 -6.99 -4.77 -17.44
CA THR A 181 -6.01 -4.91 -16.38
C THR A 181 -5.06 -6.05 -16.71
N PRO A 182 -3.78 -5.75 -17.01
CA PRO A 182 -2.83 -6.78 -17.39
C PRO A 182 -2.65 -7.81 -16.27
N TYR A 183 -2.60 -9.08 -16.66
CA TYR A 183 -2.17 -10.26 -15.88
C TYR A 183 -1.01 -9.97 -14.90
N ASP A 184 -0.11 -9.08 -15.29
CA ASP A 184 0.97 -8.56 -14.46
C ASP A 184 0.49 -8.09 -13.09
N LEU A 185 -0.69 -7.47 -12.97
CA LEU A 185 -1.21 -6.92 -11.71
C LEU A 185 -1.41 -7.97 -10.63
N ALA A 186 -1.73 -9.21 -10.98
CA ALA A 186 -1.94 -10.29 -10.00
C ALA A 186 -0.64 -10.97 -9.54
N HIS A 187 0.48 -10.75 -10.24
CA HIS A 187 1.80 -11.26 -9.85
C HIS A 187 2.42 -10.34 -8.79
N LEU A 188 2.35 -10.78 -7.54
CA LEU A 188 2.86 -10.06 -6.38
C LEU A 188 4.23 -10.63 -5.97
N ASP A 189 5.27 -10.32 -6.73
CA ASP A 189 6.64 -10.57 -6.30
C ASP A 189 7.16 -9.45 -5.39
N ALA A 190 8.23 -9.74 -4.62
CA ALA A 190 8.82 -8.77 -3.69
C ALA A 190 9.26 -7.47 -4.39
N LYS A 191 9.75 -7.56 -5.63
CA LYS A 191 10.19 -6.40 -6.43
C LYS A 191 9.04 -5.45 -6.72
N ARG A 192 7.88 -6.00 -7.05
CA ARG A 192 6.67 -5.22 -7.32
C ARG A 192 6.16 -4.50 -6.08
N ILE A 193 6.15 -5.18 -4.92
CA ILE A 193 5.71 -4.56 -3.66
C ILE A 193 6.60 -3.37 -3.31
N ALA A 194 7.90 -3.55 -3.40
CA ALA A 194 8.82 -2.47 -3.09
C ALA A 194 8.77 -1.33 -4.10
N ARG A 195 8.63 -1.63 -5.41
CA ARG A 195 8.38 -0.58 -6.40
C ARG A 195 7.11 0.19 -6.05
N ALA A 196 6.01 -0.50 -5.71
CA ALA A 196 4.78 0.17 -5.32
C ALA A 196 4.98 1.06 -4.08
N ALA A 197 5.70 0.58 -3.07
CA ALA A 197 6.02 1.38 -1.89
C ALA A 197 6.89 2.60 -2.21
N ASP A 198 7.94 2.44 -3.03
CA ASP A 198 8.82 3.52 -3.46
C ASP A 198 8.06 4.59 -4.27
N GLU A 199 7.16 4.18 -5.18
CA GLU A 199 6.30 5.10 -5.95
C GLU A 199 5.36 5.91 -5.05
N LEU A 200 4.71 5.24 -4.08
CA LEU A 200 3.85 5.93 -3.10
C LEU A 200 4.68 6.88 -2.23
N ALA A 201 5.84 6.44 -1.74
CA ALA A 201 6.73 7.26 -0.93
C ALA A 201 7.24 8.50 -1.69
N ALA A 202 7.55 8.37 -2.98
CA ALA A 202 7.97 9.50 -3.81
C ALA A 202 6.87 10.56 -3.94
N VAL A 203 5.61 10.14 -4.13
CA VAL A 203 4.46 11.05 -4.16
C VAL A 203 4.24 11.71 -2.80
N VAL A 204 4.36 10.95 -1.71
CA VAL A 204 4.27 11.48 -0.34
C VAL A 204 5.31 12.57 -0.11
N GLN A 205 6.60 12.30 -0.39
CA GLN A 205 7.69 13.26 -0.22
C GLN A 205 7.48 14.54 -1.05
N THR A 206 7.05 14.38 -2.30
CA THR A 206 6.80 15.52 -3.20
C THR A 206 5.64 16.36 -2.69
N THR A 207 4.57 15.70 -2.23
CA THR A 207 3.39 16.36 -1.68
C THR A 207 3.73 17.09 -0.38
N ASP A 208 4.50 16.47 0.52
CA ASP A 208 4.87 17.07 1.80
C ASP A 208 5.65 18.37 1.60
N LYS A 209 6.63 18.35 0.70
CA LYS A 209 7.41 19.54 0.33
C LYS A 209 6.51 20.64 -0.26
N ALA A 210 5.51 20.27 -1.05
CA ALA A 210 4.60 21.22 -1.68
C ALA A 210 3.60 21.85 -0.69
N VAL A 211 3.13 21.10 0.32
CA VAL A 211 2.15 21.59 1.29
C VAL A 211 2.76 22.38 2.44
N LEU A 212 4.03 22.10 2.77
CA LEU A 212 4.69 22.65 3.96
C LEU A 212 4.61 24.19 4.05
N PRO A 213 4.86 24.98 2.98
CA PRO A 213 4.73 26.45 3.04
C PRO A 213 3.34 26.94 3.44
N TYR A 214 2.29 26.17 3.15
CA TYR A 214 0.90 26.51 3.48
C TYR A 214 0.48 26.09 4.88
N ILE A 215 1.23 25.19 5.52
CA ILE A 215 0.98 24.70 6.89
C ILE A 215 1.79 25.51 7.90
N VAL A 216 3.11 25.55 7.74
CA VAL A 216 4.03 26.22 8.68
C VAL A 216 4.44 27.62 8.23
N GLY A 217 4.32 27.92 6.94
CA GLY A 217 4.76 29.20 6.37
C GLY A 217 3.68 30.30 6.40
N SER A 218 3.98 31.39 5.68
CA SER A 218 3.09 32.53 5.48
C SER A 218 2.21 32.42 4.24
N ASP A 219 2.41 31.38 3.42
CA ASP A 219 1.76 31.26 2.13
C ASP A 219 0.27 31.01 2.29
N ARG A 220 -0.52 31.66 1.45
CA ARG A 220 -1.98 31.51 1.43
C ARG A 220 -2.38 30.69 0.23
N LEU A 221 -3.26 29.72 0.46
CA LEU A 221 -3.94 29.04 -0.63
C LEU A 221 -4.97 29.99 -1.24
N SER A 222 -4.77 30.34 -2.51
CA SER A 222 -5.76 31.07 -3.29
C SER A 222 -6.84 30.12 -3.82
N GLY A 223 -8.07 30.61 -3.95
CA GLY A 223 -9.14 29.86 -4.63
C GLY A 223 -9.84 28.81 -3.77
N LEU A 224 -9.57 28.72 -2.46
CA LEU A 224 -10.27 27.78 -1.57
C LEU A 224 -11.79 28.01 -1.55
N ASP A 225 -12.25 29.27 -1.62
CA ASP A 225 -13.66 29.62 -1.73
C ASP A 225 -14.36 29.06 -2.97
N GLN A 226 -13.59 28.71 -4.00
CA GLN A 226 -14.10 28.14 -5.23
C GLN A 226 -14.10 26.60 -5.21
N CYS A 227 -13.41 25.96 -4.25
CA CYS A 227 -13.48 24.50 -4.15
C CYS A 227 -14.81 24.06 -3.55
N LYS A 228 -15.63 23.41 -4.39
CA LYS A 228 -16.90 22.76 -3.98
C LYS A 228 -16.69 21.64 -2.94
N CYS A 229 -15.45 21.18 -2.80
CA CYS A 229 -15.01 20.15 -1.89
C CYS A 229 -14.80 20.62 -0.45
N LEU A 230 -14.85 21.94 -0.21
CA LEU A 230 -14.54 22.55 1.09
C LEU A 230 -15.76 23.25 1.67
N VAL A 231 -15.74 23.42 2.99
CA VAL A 231 -16.62 24.35 3.69
C VAL A 231 -15.78 25.22 4.63
N PRO A 232 -16.10 26.51 4.77
CA PRO A 232 -15.47 27.35 5.78
C PRO A 232 -15.71 26.75 7.17
N ASP A 233 -14.65 26.74 7.98
CA ASP A 233 -14.74 26.37 9.38
C ASP A 233 -15.37 27.54 10.13
N ARG A 234 -16.64 27.39 10.52
CA ARG A 234 -17.36 28.45 11.24
C ARG A 234 -16.90 28.42 12.70
N PRO A 235 -16.53 29.57 13.28
CA PRO A 235 -16.18 29.67 14.68
C PRO A 235 -17.36 29.34 15.61
#